data_AF-A0A7Y9DTB6-F1
#
_entry.id   AF-A0A7Y9DTB6-F1
#
_cell.length_a   1.000
_cell.length_b   1.000
_cell.length_c   1.000
_cell.angle_alpha   90.00
_cell.angle_beta   90.00
_cell.angle_gamma   90.00
#
_symmetry.space_group_name_H-M   'P 1'
#
loop_
_entity.id
_entity.type
_entity.pdbx_description
1 polymer ?
#
loop_
_entity_poly.entity_id
_entity_poly.type
_entity_poly.pdbx_seq_one_letter_code
_entity_poly.pdbx_strand_id
1 'polypeptide(L)'
;MSNPVSAVAGPVISLGFGVVRLPVGLLAQVTGNGGNKEWGPSLAVDAVEGGVRQLLGSLLGDPGLAAQGDVTDARVQQRTEASERDRAAQARREVADDRLAQRRERDQEARQQARKAEQEQHQRLEREKQQRQQQEKEREQERKQAAQREEQRKQEIADEHAHEARRTRVEAESEAVEAERAAAAAKAEALDVANAKEKAKDARKQ
;
A
#
# COMPACT_ATOMS: atom_id res chain seq x y z
N MET A 1 10.63 -28.82 -85.59
CA MET A 1 11.88 -29.61 -85.59
C MET A 1 12.62 -29.27 -84.31
N SER A 2 12.72 -30.22 -83.38
CA SER A 2 13.38 -29.98 -82.09
C SER A 2 14.89 -30.01 -82.27
N ASN A 3 15.58 -28.92 -81.91
CA ASN A 3 17.03 -28.85 -82.01
C ASN A 3 17.67 -29.76 -80.94
N PRO A 4 18.61 -30.65 -81.31
CA PRO A 4 19.26 -31.56 -80.36
C PRO A 4 20.14 -30.82 -79.33
N VAL A 5 20.50 -29.56 -79.61
CA VAL A 5 21.24 -28.68 -78.69
C VAL A 5 20.40 -28.30 -77.46
N SER A 6 19.07 -28.21 -77.61
CA SER A 6 18.14 -27.88 -76.52
C SER A 6 18.05 -29.01 -75.48
N ALA A 7 18.19 -30.27 -75.90
CA ALA A 7 18.03 -31.44 -75.04
C ALA A 7 19.22 -31.67 -74.09
N VAL A 8 20.41 -31.16 -74.43
CA VAL A 8 21.65 -31.34 -73.63
C VAL A 8 21.92 -30.15 -72.70
N ALA A 9 21.46 -28.95 -73.06
CA ALA A 9 21.70 -27.73 -72.27
C ALA A 9 21.02 -27.76 -70.89
N GLY A 10 19.75 -28.17 -70.82
CA GLY A 10 18.98 -28.23 -69.57
C GLY A 10 19.64 -29.08 -68.46
N PRO A 11 20.02 -30.35 -68.75
CA PRO A 11 20.70 -31.21 -67.79
C PRO A 11 22.03 -30.64 -67.28
N VAL A 12 22.86 -30.08 -68.16
CA VAL A 12 24.18 -29.53 -67.78
C VAL A 12 24.05 -28.29 -66.89
N ILE A 13 23.09 -27.42 -67.20
CA ILE A 13 22.78 -26.23 -66.38
C ILE A 13 22.25 -26.68 -65.01
N SER A 14 21.34 -27.66 -64.97
CA SER A 14 20.80 -28.18 -63.71
C SER A 14 21.85 -28.87 -62.83
N LEU A 15 22.82 -29.58 -63.44
CA LEU A 15 23.93 -30.20 -62.72
C LEU A 15 24.91 -29.15 -62.18
N GLY A 16 25.22 -28.12 -62.97
CA GLY A 16 26.12 -27.04 -62.59
C GLY A 16 25.60 -26.24 -61.40
N PHE A 17 24.33 -25.85 -61.41
CA PHE A 17 23.70 -25.14 -60.28
C PHE A 17 23.50 -26.05 -59.06
N GLY A 18 23.33 -27.36 -59.25
CA GLY A 18 23.33 -28.34 -58.17
C GLY A 18 24.64 -28.34 -57.36
N VAL A 19 25.78 -28.18 -58.03
CA VAL A 19 27.10 -28.12 -57.38
C VAL A 19 27.32 -26.79 -56.65
N VAL A 20 26.84 -25.67 -57.19
CA VAL A 20 26.93 -24.34 -56.54
C VAL A 20 26.05 -24.25 -55.29
N ARG A 21 24.94 -25.01 -55.23
CA ARG A 21 24.08 -25.08 -54.03
C ARG A 21 24.71 -25.82 -52.86
N LEU A 22 25.63 -26.76 -53.09
CA LEU A 22 26.26 -27.56 -52.03
C LEU A 22 27.02 -26.72 -50.98
N PRO A 23 27.94 -25.81 -51.35
CA PRO A 23 28.66 -25.00 -50.37
C PRO A 23 27.72 -24.08 -49.58
N VAL A 24 26.71 -23.50 -50.24
CA VAL A 24 25.72 -22.64 -49.57
C VAL A 24 24.82 -23.43 -48.63
N GLY A 25 24.40 -24.64 -49.01
CA GLY A 25 23.63 -25.54 -48.15
C GLY A 25 24.42 -25.99 -46.92
N LEU A 26 25.71 -26.27 -47.06
CA LEU A 26 26.60 -26.60 -45.94
C LEU A 26 26.79 -25.42 -44.99
N LEU A 27 27.01 -24.21 -45.53
CA LEU A 27 27.08 -22.99 -44.72
C LEU A 27 25.76 -22.71 -43.99
N ALA A 28 24.62 -22.94 -44.65
CA ALA A 28 23.32 -22.84 -44.00
C ALA A 28 23.21 -23.83 -42.84
N GLN A 29 23.63 -25.07 -43.01
CA GLN A 29 23.58 -26.10 -41.97
C GLN A 29 24.49 -25.77 -40.77
N VAL A 30 25.70 -25.27 -41.01
CA VAL A 30 26.64 -24.85 -39.95
C VAL A 30 26.13 -23.62 -39.18
N THR A 31 25.43 -22.71 -39.85
CA THR A 31 24.89 -21.49 -39.23
C THR A 31 23.51 -21.69 -38.58
N GLY A 32 23.01 -22.93 -38.50
CA GLY A 32 21.69 -23.24 -37.96
C GLY A 32 20.52 -22.90 -38.91
N ASN A 33 20.82 -22.47 -40.13
CA ASN A 33 19.87 -22.18 -41.21
C ASN A 33 19.66 -23.38 -42.15
N GLY A 34 20.05 -24.59 -41.74
CA GLY A 34 19.92 -25.79 -42.55
C GLY A 34 18.47 -26.04 -42.97
N GLY A 35 18.19 -25.97 -44.27
CA GLY A 35 16.83 -26.11 -44.82
C GLY A 35 16.01 -24.82 -44.87
N ASN A 36 16.54 -23.69 -44.38
CA ASN A 36 15.89 -22.38 -44.48
C ASN A 36 16.04 -21.82 -45.90
N LYS A 37 14.97 -22.00 -46.70
CA LYS A 37 14.91 -21.51 -48.09
C LYS A 37 14.75 -19.99 -48.22
N GLU A 38 14.59 -19.29 -47.10
CA GLU A 38 14.46 -17.82 -47.01
C GLU A 38 15.76 -17.16 -46.51
N TRP A 39 16.81 -17.95 -46.32
CA TRP A 39 18.13 -17.42 -45.98
C TRP A 39 18.70 -16.63 -47.17
N GLY A 40 19.18 -15.41 -46.90
CA GLY A 40 19.62 -14.45 -47.94
C GLY A 40 20.59 -15.05 -48.97
N PRO A 41 21.64 -15.76 -48.56
CA PRO A 41 22.55 -16.45 -49.50
C PRO A 41 21.88 -17.51 -50.37
N SER A 42 20.88 -18.24 -49.86
CA SER A 42 20.12 -19.22 -50.66
C SER A 42 19.21 -18.52 -51.67
N LEU A 43 18.56 -17.42 -51.28
CA LEU A 43 17.74 -16.60 -52.18
C LEU A 43 18.59 -15.96 -53.29
N ALA A 44 19.81 -15.52 -52.99
CA ALA A 44 20.73 -14.94 -53.98
C ALA A 44 21.18 -15.97 -55.03
N VAL A 45 21.47 -17.22 -54.62
CA VAL A 45 21.81 -18.30 -55.57
C VAL A 45 20.60 -18.64 -56.45
N ASP A 46 19.40 -18.71 -55.88
CA ASP A 46 18.17 -18.98 -56.63
C ASP A 46 17.86 -17.85 -57.64
N ALA A 47 18.11 -16.58 -57.28
CA ALA A 47 17.95 -15.43 -58.19
C ALA A 47 18.94 -15.47 -59.37
N VAL A 48 20.21 -15.80 -59.09
CA VAL A 48 21.24 -15.95 -60.14
C VAL A 48 20.90 -17.12 -61.07
N GLU A 49 20.43 -18.25 -60.53
CA GLU A 49 19.98 -19.37 -61.35
C GLU A 49 18.78 -19.01 -62.23
N GLY A 50 17.80 -18.28 -61.68
CA GLY A 50 16.65 -17.77 -62.43
C GLY A 50 17.08 -16.89 -63.61
N GLY A 51 17.95 -15.92 -63.36
CA GLY A 51 18.46 -15.02 -64.40
C GLY A 51 19.28 -15.73 -65.48
N VAL A 52 20.11 -16.71 -65.10
CA VAL A 52 20.89 -17.51 -66.07
C VAL A 52 19.98 -18.38 -66.93
N ARG A 53 18.93 -19.00 -66.37
CA ARG A 53 17.95 -19.79 -67.14
C ARG A 53 17.13 -18.91 -68.09
N GLN A 54 16.77 -17.69 -67.68
CA GLN A 54 16.06 -16.74 -68.54
C GLN A 54 16.92 -16.25 -69.70
N LEU A 55 18.19 -15.89 -69.43
CA LEU A 55 19.14 -15.46 -70.45
C LEU A 55 19.46 -16.58 -71.45
N LEU A 56 19.68 -17.80 -70.97
CA LEU A 56 19.96 -18.94 -71.85
C LEU A 56 18.70 -19.39 -72.61
N GLY A 57 17.53 -19.36 -71.98
CA GLY A 57 16.26 -19.69 -72.64
C GLY A 57 15.94 -18.71 -73.79
N SER A 58 16.13 -17.41 -73.56
CA SER A 58 15.95 -16.39 -74.60
C SER A 58 16.99 -16.49 -75.73
N LEU A 59 18.25 -16.75 -75.39
CA LEU A 59 19.34 -16.87 -76.38
C LEU A 59 19.23 -18.16 -77.22
N LEU A 60 18.83 -19.28 -76.63
CA LEU A 60 18.70 -20.58 -77.31
C LEU A 60 17.32 -20.78 -77.96
N GLY A 61 16.39 -19.82 -77.80
CA GLY A 61 15.02 -19.94 -78.29
C GLY A 61 14.21 -21.04 -77.60
N ASP A 62 14.52 -21.34 -76.34
CA ASP A 62 13.81 -22.31 -75.50
C ASP A 62 12.86 -21.58 -74.53
N PRO A 63 11.56 -21.47 -74.87
CA PRO A 63 10.59 -20.78 -74.01
C PRO A 63 10.34 -21.52 -72.69
N GLY A 64 10.60 -22.83 -72.61
CA GLY A 64 10.45 -23.60 -71.38
C GLY A 64 11.49 -23.24 -70.33
N LEU A 65 12.73 -23.02 -70.76
CA LEU A 65 13.82 -22.59 -69.88
C LEU A 65 13.64 -21.14 -69.41
N ALA A 66 13.16 -20.26 -70.30
CA ALA A 66 12.83 -18.88 -69.95
C ALA A 66 11.68 -18.82 -68.91
N ALA A 67 10.60 -19.57 -69.12
CA ALA A 67 9.48 -19.64 -68.18
C ALA A 67 9.89 -20.20 -66.80
N GLN A 68 10.83 -21.14 -66.75
CA GLN A 68 11.37 -21.63 -65.47
C GLN A 68 12.16 -20.56 -64.72
N GLY A 69 12.87 -19.67 -65.44
CA GLY A 69 13.54 -18.51 -64.89
C GLY A 69 12.54 -17.57 -64.21
N ASP A 70 11.49 -17.17 -64.93
CA ASP A 70 10.43 -16.29 -64.42
C ASP A 70 9.74 -16.85 -63.17
N VAL A 71 9.42 -18.16 -63.17
CA VAL A 71 8.81 -18.82 -62.00
C VAL A 71 9.76 -18.92 -60.81
N THR A 72 11.08 -18.93 -61.06
CA THR A 72 12.08 -18.94 -59.99
C THR A 72 12.23 -17.56 -59.38
N ASP A 73 12.30 -16.53 -60.22
CA ASP A 73 12.40 -15.13 -59.80
C ASP A 73 11.17 -14.70 -58.98
N ALA A 74 9.96 -15.00 -59.47
CA ALA A 74 8.72 -14.74 -58.74
C ALA A 74 8.67 -15.42 -57.37
N ARG A 75 9.22 -16.65 -57.26
CA ARG A 75 9.33 -17.36 -55.97
C ARG A 75 10.34 -16.72 -55.02
N VAL A 76 11.47 -16.23 -55.52
CA VAL A 76 12.46 -15.50 -54.72
C VAL A 76 11.89 -14.19 -54.22
N GLN A 77 11.17 -13.44 -55.07
CA GLN A 77 10.52 -12.19 -54.68
C GLN A 77 9.48 -12.42 -53.58
N GLN A 78 8.58 -13.40 -53.76
CA GLN A 78 7.58 -13.73 -52.74
C GLN A 78 8.19 -14.12 -51.39
N ARG A 79 9.28 -14.91 -51.41
CA ARG A 79 9.99 -15.30 -50.17
C ARG A 79 10.70 -14.14 -49.51
N THR A 80 11.31 -13.26 -50.30
CA THR A 80 11.95 -12.04 -49.79
C THR A 80 10.93 -11.15 -49.08
N GLU A 81 9.80 -10.88 -49.73
CA GLU A 81 8.73 -10.09 -49.13
C GLU A 81 8.13 -10.75 -47.88
N ALA A 82 7.97 -12.07 -47.87
CA ALA A 82 7.51 -12.81 -46.69
C ALA A 82 8.50 -12.66 -45.52
N SER A 83 9.80 -12.85 -45.77
CA SER A 83 10.83 -12.67 -44.74
C SER A 83 10.88 -11.24 -44.21
N GLU A 84 10.67 -10.23 -45.05
CA GLU A 84 10.62 -8.83 -44.62
C GLU A 84 9.40 -8.55 -43.73
N ARG A 85 8.22 -9.07 -44.11
CA ARG A 85 7.00 -8.96 -43.31
C ARG A 85 7.15 -9.65 -41.97
N ASP A 86 7.78 -10.82 -41.93
CA ASP A 86 8.00 -11.56 -40.69
C ASP A 86 8.99 -10.84 -39.76
N ARG A 87 10.09 -10.29 -40.31
CA ARG A 87 11.01 -9.44 -39.53
C ARG A 87 10.31 -8.20 -38.97
N ALA A 88 9.50 -7.53 -39.79
CA ALA A 88 8.73 -6.37 -39.34
C ALA A 88 7.70 -6.75 -38.26
N ALA A 89 7.07 -7.93 -38.37
CA ALA A 89 6.14 -8.43 -37.36
C ALA A 89 6.85 -8.79 -36.05
N GLN A 90 8.02 -9.43 -36.12
CA GLN A 90 8.84 -9.75 -34.94
C GLN A 90 9.29 -8.47 -34.23
N ALA A 91 9.83 -7.49 -34.95
CA ALA A 91 10.22 -6.20 -34.37
C ALA A 91 9.03 -5.48 -33.70
N ARG A 92 7.83 -5.54 -34.30
CA ARG A 92 6.61 -4.98 -33.68
C ARG A 92 6.19 -5.73 -32.42
N ARG A 93 6.35 -7.05 -32.39
CA ARG A 93 6.06 -7.88 -31.21
C ARG A 93 7.01 -7.55 -30.06
N GLU A 94 8.31 -7.48 -30.32
CA GLU A 94 9.31 -7.12 -29.31
C GLU A 94 9.00 -5.76 -28.67
N VAL A 95 8.73 -4.73 -29.50
CA VAL A 95 8.35 -3.40 -28.99
C VAL A 95 7.03 -3.44 -28.19
N ALA A 96 6.07 -4.27 -28.60
CA ALA A 96 4.80 -4.41 -27.88
C ALA A 96 4.99 -5.12 -26.52
N ASP A 97 5.82 -6.15 -26.49
CA ASP A 97 6.16 -6.91 -25.27
C ASP A 97 6.92 -6.03 -24.27
N ASP A 98 7.90 -5.24 -24.75
CA ASP A 98 8.61 -4.27 -23.93
C ASP A 98 7.66 -3.22 -23.32
N ARG A 99 6.75 -2.67 -24.14
CA ARG A 99 5.74 -1.70 -23.65
C ARG A 99 4.81 -2.34 -22.63
N LEU A 100 4.42 -3.59 -22.85
CA LEU A 100 3.57 -4.34 -21.92
C LEU A 100 4.30 -4.60 -20.60
N ALA A 101 5.57 -4.97 -20.65
CA ALA A 101 6.42 -5.19 -19.47
C ALA A 101 6.57 -3.89 -18.66
N GLN A 102 6.92 -2.78 -19.31
CA GLN A 102 7.03 -1.47 -18.66
C GLN A 102 5.70 -1.03 -18.03
N ARG A 103 4.57 -1.27 -18.71
CA ARG A 103 3.25 -0.94 -18.15
C ARG A 103 2.96 -1.76 -16.90
N ARG A 104 3.24 -3.07 -16.92
CA ARG A 104 3.05 -3.96 -15.76
C ARG A 104 3.90 -3.52 -14.57
N GLU A 105 5.15 -3.16 -14.82
CA GLU A 105 6.07 -2.66 -13.78
C GLU A 105 5.52 -1.38 -13.14
N ARG A 106 5.14 -0.37 -13.95
CA ARG A 106 4.53 0.88 -13.44
C ARG A 106 3.24 0.62 -12.67
N ASP A 107 2.37 -0.26 -13.16
CA ASP A 107 1.13 -0.61 -12.48
C ASP A 107 1.42 -1.32 -11.13
N GLN A 108 2.45 -2.15 -11.07
CA GLN A 108 2.87 -2.81 -9.83
C GLN A 108 3.46 -1.80 -8.83
N GLU A 109 4.32 -0.89 -9.28
CA GLU A 109 4.88 0.18 -8.46
C GLU A 109 3.77 1.10 -7.91
N ALA A 110 2.84 1.53 -8.76
CA ALA A 110 1.71 2.35 -8.35
C ALA A 110 0.85 1.66 -7.28
N ARG A 111 0.58 0.35 -7.44
CA ARG A 111 -0.13 -0.45 -6.43
C ARG A 111 0.64 -0.55 -5.11
N GLN A 112 1.96 -0.72 -5.17
CA GLN A 112 2.78 -0.78 -3.96
C GLN A 112 2.81 0.56 -3.23
N GLN A 113 2.94 1.66 -3.96
CA GLN A 113 2.90 3.02 -3.39
C GLN A 113 1.54 3.30 -2.75
N ALA A 114 0.45 2.96 -3.44
CA ALA A 114 -0.91 3.12 -2.90
C ALA A 114 -1.10 2.34 -1.58
N ARG A 115 -0.65 1.07 -1.54
CA ARG A 115 -0.71 0.24 -0.32
C ARG A 115 0.13 0.81 0.83
N LYS A 116 1.34 1.31 0.54
CA LYS A 116 2.18 1.95 1.55
C LYS A 116 1.52 3.21 2.11
N ALA A 117 0.98 4.06 1.23
CA ALA A 117 0.27 5.27 1.64
C ALA A 117 -0.96 4.95 2.51
N GLU A 118 -1.73 3.92 2.16
CA GLU A 118 -2.87 3.44 2.94
C GLU A 118 -2.43 2.93 4.33
N GLN A 119 -1.38 2.12 4.40
CA GLN A 119 -0.82 1.63 5.66
C GLN A 119 -0.31 2.77 6.55
N GLU A 120 0.39 3.75 5.99
CA GLU A 120 0.87 4.91 6.72
C GLU A 120 -0.28 5.76 7.26
N GLN A 121 -1.34 5.98 6.47
CA GLN A 121 -2.54 6.67 6.93
C GLN A 121 -3.23 5.90 8.05
N HIS A 122 -3.37 4.59 7.92
CA HIS A 122 -3.97 3.75 8.94
C HIS A 122 -3.19 3.83 10.27
N GLN A 123 -1.87 3.68 10.21
CA GLN A 123 -1.00 3.81 11.40
C GLN A 123 -1.08 5.20 12.03
N ARG A 124 -1.17 6.28 11.24
CA ARG A 124 -1.35 7.64 11.76
C ARG A 124 -2.67 7.78 12.51
N LEU A 125 -3.77 7.30 11.93
CA LEU A 125 -5.10 7.34 12.54
C LEU A 125 -5.16 6.50 13.82
N GLU A 126 -4.52 5.33 13.85
CA GLU A 126 -4.44 4.49 15.05
C GLU A 126 -3.67 5.20 16.17
N ARG A 127 -2.49 5.79 15.87
CA ARG A 127 -1.71 6.55 16.84
C ARG A 127 -2.48 7.75 17.37
N GLU A 128 -3.17 8.48 16.51
CA GLU A 128 -3.99 9.62 16.90
C GLU A 128 -5.15 9.19 17.81
N LYS A 129 -5.82 8.08 17.48
CA LYS A 129 -6.88 7.51 18.32
C LYS A 129 -6.36 7.10 19.69
N GLN A 130 -5.20 6.44 19.75
CA GLN A 130 -4.55 6.06 21.01
C GLN A 130 -4.18 7.30 21.86
N GLN A 131 -3.61 8.34 21.24
CA GLN A 131 -3.28 9.59 21.93
C GLN A 131 -4.52 10.29 22.48
N ARG A 132 -5.60 10.37 21.69
CA ARG A 132 -6.88 10.95 22.15
C ARG A 132 -7.45 10.17 23.33
N GLN A 133 -7.44 8.84 23.27
CA GLN A 133 -7.89 7.99 24.38
C GLN A 133 -7.04 8.17 25.65
N GLN A 134 -5.72 8.33 25.52
CA GLN A 134 -4.84 8.61 26.65
C GLN A 134 -5.15 9.96 27.28
N GLN A 135 -5.28 11.02 26.47
CA GLN A 135 -5.63 12.36 26.93
C GLN A 135 -7.01 12.40 27.61
N GLU A 136 -7.99 11.66 27.09
CA GLU A 136 -9.31 11.55 27.72
C GLU A 136 -9.24 10.87 29.08
N LYS A 137 -8.45 9.79 29.21
CA LYS A 137 -8.22 9.10 30.49
C LYS A 137 -7.51 10.00 31.50
N GLU A 138 -6.48 10.73 31.07
CA GLU A 138 -5.77 11.69 31.93
C GLU A 138 -6.71 12.79 32.43
N ARG A 139 -7.50 13.40 31.53
CA ARG A 139 -8.50 14.40 31.90
C ARG A 139 -9.57 13.85 32.86
N GLU A 140 -10.00 12.61 32.66
CA GLU A 140 -10.96 11.97 33.56
C GLU A 140 -10.35 11.74 34.95
N GLN A 141 -9.09 11.30 35.03
CA GLN A 141 -8.36 11.13 36.28
C GLN A 141 -8.17 12.47 37.00
N GLU A 142 -7.77 13.52 36.29
CA GLU A 142 -7.64 14.87 36.84
C GLU A 142 -8.97 15.38 37.41
N ARG A 143 -10.08 15.18 36.69
CA ARG A 143 -11.42 15.53 37.16
C ARG A 143 -11.81 14.78 38.42
N LYS A 144 -11.53 13.47 38.49
CA LYS A 144 -11.80 12.65 39.68
C LYS A 144 -10.97 13.13 40.87
N GLN A 145 -9.68 13.40 40.68
CA GLN A 145 -8.82 13.92 41.74
C GLN A 145 -9.25 15.31 42.21
N ALA A 146 -9.64 16.19 41.29
CA ALA A 146 -10.16 17.51 41.61
C ALA A 146 -11.47 17.42 42.43
N ALA A 147 -12.40 16.55 42.02
CA ALA A 147 -13.65 16.31 42.73
C ALA A 147 -13.40 15.75 44.14
N GLN A 148 -12.49 14.78 44.29
CA GLN A 148 -12.12 14.23 45.60
C GLN A 148 -11.51 15.30 46.52
N ARG A 149 -10.62 16.15 46.00
CA ARG A 149 -10.05 17.27 46.79
C ARG A 149 -11.11 18.28 47.20
N GLU A 150 -12.05 18.57 46.33
CA GLU A 150 -13.17 19.47 46.64
C GLU A 150 -14.08 18.86 47.72
N GLU A 151 -14.37 17.56 47.65
CA GLU A 151 -15.14 16.85 48.65
C GLU A 151 -14.43 16.82 50.01
N GLN A 152 -13.12 16.54 50.04
CA GLN A 152 -12.31 16.58 51.26
C GLN A 152 -12.34 17.98 51.90
N ARG A 153 -12.15 19.04 51.12
CA ARG A 153 -12.24 20.42 51.63
C ARG A 153 -13.63 20.75 52.18
N LYS A 154 -14.69 20.28 51.53
CA LYS A 154 -16.07 20.47 52.02
C LYS A 154 -16.30 19.74 53.34
N GLN A 155 -15.75 18.54 53.50
CA GLN A 155 -15.80 17.78 54.77
C GLN A 155 -15.02 18.51 55.86
N GLU A 156 -13.79 18.95 55.59
CA GLU A 156 -12.98 19.73 56.55
C GLU A 156 -13.70 20.99 57.04
N ILE A 157 -14.27 21.78 56.11
CA ILE A 157 -15.06 22.97 56.46
C ILE A 157 -16.30 22.61 57.28
N ALA A 158 -17.00 21.52 56.94
CA ALA A 158 -18.16 21.06 57.70
C ALA A 158 -17.78 20.61 59.12
N ASP A 159 -16.66 19.90 59.26
CA ASP A 159 -16.13 19.44 60.55
C ASP A 159 -15.68 20.63 61.41
N GLU A 160 -15.01 21.63 60.83
CA GLU A 160 -14.66 22.88 61.51
C GLU A 160 -15.90 23.60 62.06
N HIS A 161 -16.93 23.78 61.23
CA HIS A 161 -18.19 24.38 61.67
C HIS A 161 -18.90 23.55 62.75
N ALA A 162 -18.86 22.21 62.65
CA ALA A 162 -19.43 21.34 63.67
C ALA A 162 -18.67 21.45 65.01
N HIS A 163 -17.34 21.55 64.98
CA HIS A 163 -16.51 21.77 66.15
C HIS A 163 -16.77 23.14 66.80
N GLU A 164 -16.87 24.19 65.99
CA GLU A 164 -17.14 25.55 66.46
C GLU A 164 -18.53 25.64 67.11
N ALA A 165 -19.57 25.08 66.45
CA ALA A 165 -20.91 25.01 67.00
C ALA A 165 -20.98 24.21 68.32
N ARG A 166 -20.24 23.09 68.41
CA ARG A 166 -20.13 22.31 69.65
C ARG A 166 -19.47 23.13 70.75
N ARG A 167 -18.40 23.87 70.44
CA ARG A 167 -17.72 24.73 71.41
C ARG A 167 -18.64 25.81 71.94
N THR A 168 -19.33 26.54 71.07
CA THR A 168 -20.32 27.55 71.50
C THR A 168 -21.43 26.95 72.35
N ARG A 169 -21.90 25.74 72.00
CA ARG A 169 -22.92 25.03 72.80
C ARG A 169 -22.40 24.69 74.20
N VAL A 170 -21.18 24.17 74.31
CA VAL A 170 -20.56 23.83 75.60
C VAL A 170 -20.33 25.09 76.44
N GLU A 171 -19.89 26.19 75.83
CA GLU A 171 -19.74 27.48 76.51
C GLU A 171 -21.09 27.97 77.05
N ALA A 172 -22.16 27.97 76.24
CA ALA A 172 -23.51 28.34 76.66
C ALA A 172 -24.10 27.40 77.75
N GLU A 173 -23.88 26.09 77.64
CA GLU A 173 -24.27 25.12 78.66
C GLU A 173 -23.52 25.40 79.99
N SER A 174 -22.24 25.76 79.93
CA SER A 174 -21.45 26.09 81.13
C SER A 174 -21.92 27.38 81.82
N GLU A 175 -22.23 28.42 81.04
CA GLU A 175 -22.81 29.66 81.55
C GLU A 175 -24.17 29.42 82.21
N ALA A 176 -25.01 28.59 81.59
CA ALA A 176 -26.32 28.22 82.14
C ALA A 176 -26.18 27.47 83.48
N VAL A 177 -25.24 26.52 83.58
CA VAL A 177 -24.97 25.77 84.82
C VAL A 177 -24.45 26.69 85.93
N GLU A 178 -23.54 27.62 85.62
CA GLU A 178 -23.04 28.60 86.61
C GLU A 178 -24.15 29.56 87.07
N ALA A 179 -25.02 30.02 86.17
CA ALA A 179 -26.18 30.83 86.53
C ALA A 179 -27.16 30.06 87.42
N GLU A 180 -27.40 28.78 87.14
CA GLU A 180 -28.24 27.91 87.99
C GLU A 180 -27.64 27.72 89.38
N ARG A 181 -26.32 27.51 89.49
CA ARG A 181 -25.60 27.42 90.76
C ARG A 181 -25.69 28.71 91.57
N ALA A 182 -25.48 29.86 90.94
CA ALA A 182 -25.61 31.16 91.59
C ALA A 182 -27.04 31.41 92.10
N ALA A 183 -28.04 31.08 91.29
CA ALA A 183 -29.44 31.17 91.69
C ALA A 183 -29.80 30.23 92.85
N ALA A 184 -29.25 29.01 92.86
CA ALA A 184 -29.42 28.05 93.95
C ALA A 184 -28.76 28.53 95.25
N ALA A 185 -27.55 29.07 95.18
CA ALA A 185 -26.84 29.66 96.33
C ALA A 185 -27.61 30.85 96.92
N ALA A 186 -28.08 31.77 96.08
CA ALA A 186 -28.90 32.91 96.50
C ALA A 186 -30.21 32.46 97.17
N LYS A 187 -30.86 31.41 96.66
CA LYS A 187 -32.05 30.82 97.31
C LYS A 187 -31.72 30.22 98.68
N ALA A 188 -30.58 29.54 98.83
CA ALA A 188 -30.15 28.97 100.10
C ALA A 188 -29.89 30.08 101.13
N GLU A 189 -29.16 31.14 100.76
CA GLU A 189 -28.94 32.30 101.62
C GLU A 189 -30.26 32.96 102.03
N ALA A 190 -31.21 33.12 101.11
CA ALA A 190 -32.52 33.68 101.42
C ALA A 190 -33.31 32.81 102.42
N LEU A 191 -33.25 31.48 102.29
CA LEU A 191 -33.85 30.54 103.24
C LEU A 191 -33.18 30.61 104.61
N ASP A 192 -31.85 30.72 104.68
CA ASP A 192 -31.11 30.86 105.93
C ASP A 192 -31.47 32.17 106.66
N VAL A 193 -31.57 33.28 105.93
CA VAL A 193 -32.04 34.57 106.48
C VAL A 193 -33.49 34.46 106.98
N ALA A 194 -34.37 33.79 106.24
CA ALA A 194 -35.75 33.56 106.65
C ALA A 194 -35.84 32.73 107.94
N ASN A 195 -35.09 31.62 108.00
CA ASN A 195 -34.99 30.75 109.17
C ASN A 195 -34.41 31.49 110.39
N ALA A 196 -33.37 32.30 110.20
CA ALA A 196 -32.80 33.13 111.26
C ALA A 196 -33.82 34.15 111.81
N LYS A 197 -34.62 34.75 110.92
CA LYS A 197 -35.69 35.67 111.29
C LYS A 197 -36.80 34.97 112.08
N GLU A 198 -37.20 33.76 111.69
CA GLU A 198 -38.16 32.96 112.46
C GLU A 198 -37.62 32.61 113.85
N LYS A 199 -36.40 32.08 113.95
CA LYS A 199 -35.75 31.77 115.25
C LYS A 199 -35.67 33.00 116.16
N ALA A 200 -35.33 34.16 115.62
CA ALA A 200 -35.29 35.41 116.39
C ALA A 200 -36.68 35.86 116.86
N LYS A 201 -37.72 35.58 116.08
CA LYS A 201 -39.12 35.88 116.43
C LYS A 201 -39.63 34.94 117.53
N ASP A 202 -39.26 33.67 117.49
CA ASP A 202 -39.62 32.67 118.50
C ASP A 202 -38.89 32.92 119.83
N ALA A 203 -37.61 33.31 119.80
CA ALA A 203 -36.87 33.72 121.00
C ALA A 203 -37.45 34.96 121.69
N ARG A 204 -38.24 35.78 120.98
CA ARG A 204 -38.92 36.97 121.52
C ARG A 204 -40.28 36.67 122.16
N LYS A 205 -40.78 35.44 122.02
CA LYS A 205 -42.07 34.99 122.57
C LYS A 205 -41.93 34.13 123.83
N GLN A 206 -40.71 33.84 124.28
CA GLN A 206 -40.40 33.30 125.61
C GLN A 206 -40.12 34.45 126.58
#